data_AF-A0A9E5LYN2-F1
#
_entry.id   AF-A0A9E5LYN2-F1
#
_cell.length_a   1.000
_cell.length_b   1.000
_cell.length_c   1.000
_cell.angle_alpha   90.00
_cell.angle_beta   90.00
_cell.angle_gamma   90.00
#
_symmetry.space_group_name_H-M   'P 1'
#
loop_
_entity.id
_entity.type
_entity.pdbx_description
1 polymer ?
#
loop_
_entity_poly.entity_id
_entity_poly.type
_entity_poly.pdbx_seq_one_letter_code
_entity_poly.pdbx_strand_id
1 'polypeptide(L)'
;MFNTTHHPETFRTTPNKFKPVPESRIQELLESEREKFSKKAPQSGIENARASSVTPLGVASSFQHWDPYPISIVSAKGAWMKDVDGRDMLDLSMGFGALLVGHLNEEVINEAKATLEVGTLFATPSPITRDGAEIICRRFGLDMVRFANSGTEATMYAIRTARAATGKLGVVKIEGGYHGSSMRPTICWAILTMPSCCVVTTERPNSGTSIAAWPTST
;
A
#
# COMPACT_ATOMS: atom_id res chain seq x y z
N MET A 1 -21.15 8.96 27.82
CA MET A 1 -19.97 8.76 28.67
C MET A 1 -19.05 7.78 27.96
N PHE A 2 -17.85 8.22 27.62
CA PHE A 2 -16.81 7.38 27.03
C PHE A 2 -16.03 6.65 28.13
N ASN A 3 -15.41 5.50 27.82
CA ASN A 3 -14.60 4.77 28.78
C ASN A 3 -13.29 5.51 29.05
N THR A 4 -12.92 5.73 30.32
CA THR A 4 -11.56 6.19 30.66
C THR A 4 -10.54 5.06 30.56
N THR A 5 -11.00 3.81 30.48
CA THR A 5 -10.18 2.65 30.16
C THR A 5 -10.01 2.58 28.65
N HIS A 6 -8.81 2.94 28.21
CA HIS A 6 -8.33 2.79 26.85
C HIS A 6 -8.60 1.38 26.31
N HIS A 7 -9.01 1.27 25.04
CA HIS A 7 -8.95 -0.01 24.35
C HIS A 7 -7.52 -0.56 24.48
N PRO A 8 -7.31 -1.79 25.01
CA PRO A 8 -6.00 -2.27 25.41
C PRO A 8 -4.98 -2.28 24.27
N GLU A 9 -5.46 -2.37 23.02
CA GLU A 9 -4.60 -2.41 21.83
C GLU A 9 -4.48 -1.07 21.09
N THR A 10 -5.41 -0.12 21.25
CA THR A 10 -5.43 1.08 20.38
C THR A 10 -5.34 2.39 21.16
N PHE A 11 -5.35 2.33 22.49
CA PHE A 11 -5.43 3.51 23.36
C PHE A 11 -6.61 4.46 23.03
N ARG A 12 -7.60 3.98 22.26
CA ARG A 12 -8.76 4.77 21.86
C ARG A 12 -9.80 4.79 22.97
N THR A 13 -10.42 5.94 23.13
CA THR A 13 -11.58 6.14 24.00
C THR A 13 -12.83 5.70 23.23
N THR A 14 -13.36 4.51 23.51
CA THR A 14 -14.56 4.00 22.85
C THR A 14 -15.82 4.36 23.64
N PRO A 15 -16.99 4.52 22.98
CA PRO A 15 -18.25 4.70 23.68
C PRO A 15 -18.58 3.50 24.59
N ASN A 16 -19.02 3.75 25.83
CA ASN A 16 -19.43 2.68 26.77
C ASN A 16 -20.69 1.93 26.33
N LYS A 17 -21.46 2.51 25.41
CA LYS A 17 -22.66 1.92 24.85
C LYS A 17 -22.49 1.84 23.35
N PHE A 18 -22.41 0.62 22.84
CA PHE A 18 -22.53 0.33 21.43
C PHE A 18 -23.55 -0.80 21.27
N LYS A 19 -24.28 -0.78 20.15
CA LYS A 19 -25.14 -1.90 19.78
C LYS A 19 -24.31 -2.79 18.86
N PRO A 20 -23.75 -3.92 19.34
CA PRO A 20 -23.04 -4.84 18.46
C PRO A 20 -23.99 -5.32 17.37
N VAL A 21 -23.50 -5.38 16.15
CA VAL A 21 -24.21 -6.06 15.06
C VAL A 21 -24.01 -7.56 15.27
N PRO A 22 -25.07 -8.39 15.31
CA PRO A 22 -24.92 -9.83 15.43
C PRO A 22 -24.06 -10.39 14.31
N GLU A 23 -23.15 -11.32 14.62
CA GLU A 23 -22.24 -11.92 13.63
C GLU A 23 -22.99 -12.59 12.48
N SER A 24 -24.10 -13.28 12.79
CA SER A 24 -24.98 -13.88 11.78
C SER A 24 -25.53 -12.86 10.79
N ARG A 25 -25.88 -11.66 11.28
CA ARG A 25 -26.36 -10.57 10.41
C ARG A 25 -25.24 -10.01 9.53
N ILE A 26 -24.02 -9.91 10.06
CA ILE A 26 -22.86 -9.48 9.28
C ILE A 26 -22.61 -10.46 8.13
N GLN A 27 -22.60 -11.76 8.43
CA GLN A 27 -22.39 -12.81 7.42
C GLN A 27 -23.47 -12.80 6.34
N GLU A 28 -24.74 -12.70 6.73
CA GLU A 28 -25.87 -12.60 5.80
C GLU A 28 -25.73 -11.39 4.86
N LEU A 29 -25.37 -10.22 5.39
CA LEU A 29 -25.16 -9.01 4.60
C LEU A 29 -23.97 -9.14 3.65
N LEU A 30 -22.84 -9.67 4.14
CA LEU A 30 -21.64 -9.86 3.32
C LEU A 30 -21.91 -10.83 2.16
N GLU A 31 -22.61 -11.94 2.41
CA GLU A 31 -22.96 -12.90 1.35
C GLU A 31 -23.90 -12.27 0.31
N SER A 32 -24.93 -11.54 0.78
CA SER A 32 -25.84 -10.81 -0.11
C SER A 32 -25.10 -9.81 -1.00
N GLU A 33 -24.14 -9.05 -0.45
CA GLU A 33 -23.34 -8.11 -1.23
C GLU A 33 -22.34 -8.81 -2.16
N ARG A 34 -21.74 -9.92 -1.75
CA ARG A 34 -20.86 -10.74 -2.60
C ARG A 34 -21.61 -11.33 -3.80
N GLU A 35 -22.84 -11.80 -3.61
CA GLU A 35 -23.67 -12.26 -4.71
C GLU A 35 -24.02 -11.12 -5.68
N LYS A 36 -24.42 -9.95 -5.15
CA LYS A 36 -24.72 -8.77 -5.99
C LYS A 36 -23.49 -8.32 -6.77
N PHE A 37 -22.33 -8.33 -6.12
CA PHE A 37 -21.05 -8.02 -6.75
C PHE A 37 -20.77 -8.99 -7.90
N SER A 38 -20.86 -10.29 -7.65
CA SER A 38 -20.56 -11.33 -8.64
C SER A 38 -21.51 -11.28 -9.84
N LYS A 39 -22.78 -10.92 -9.63
CA LYS A 39 -23.77 -10.71 -10.71
C LYS A 39 -23.48 -9.45 -11.53
N LYS A 40 -22.88 -8.42 -10.93
CA LYS A 40 -22.61 -7.12 -11.58
C LYS A 40 -21.24 -7.04 -12.23
N ALA A 41 -20.27 -7.87 -11.81
CA ALA A 41 -18.89 -7.83 -12.30
C ALA A 41 -18.37 -9.20 -12.81
N PRO A 42 -19.15 -9.97 -13.60
CA PRO A 42 -18.74 -11.31 -14.04
C PRO A 42 -17.47 -11.31 -14.90
N GLN A 43 -17.25 -10.30 -15.74
CA GLN A 43 -16.06 -10.21 -16.60
C GLN A 43 -14.79 -9.96 -15.77
N SER A 44 -14.89 -9.18 -14.71
CA SER A 44 -13.78 -9.00 -13.76
C SER A 44 -13.33 -10.35 -13.16
N GLY A 45 -14.27 -11.25 -12.85
CA GLY A 45 -13.95 -12.60 -12.37
C GLY A 45 -13.27 -13.49 -13.41
N ILE A 46 -13.72 -13.44 -14.66
CA ILE A 46 -13.08 -14.14 -15.78
C ILE A 46 -11.64 -13.65 -15.97
N GLU A 47 -11.44 -12.33 -15.88
CA GLU A 47 -10.11 -11.75 -16.05
C GLU A 47 -9.18 -12.07 -14.89
N ASN A 48 -9.67 -12.06 -13.65
CA ASN A 48 -8.88 -12.50 -12.51
C ASN A 48 -8.50 -13.99 -12.60
N ALA A 49 -9.39 -14.86 -13.08
CA ALA A 49 -9.09 -16.26 -13.32
C ALA A 49 -7.98 -16.44 -14.37
N ARG A 50 -8.01 -15.65 -15.45
CA ARG A 50 -6.92 -15.60 -16.44
C ARG A 50 -5.61 -15.11 -15.82
N ALA A 51 -5.63 -13.98 -15.12
CA ALA A 51 -4.46 -13.42 -14.48
C ALA A 51 -3.84 -14.39 -13.45
N SER A 52 -4.68 -15.14 -12.74
CA SER A 52 -4.24 -16.14 -11.75
C SER A 52 -3.42 -17.28 -12.33
N SER A 53 -3.48 -17.51 -13.65
CA SER A 53 -2.63 -18.51 -14.32
C SER A 53 -1.15 -18.10 -14.41
N VAL A 54 -0.86 -16.80 -14.31
CA VAL A 54 0.50 -16.25 -14.49
C VAL A 54 0.97 -15.38 -13.32
N THR A 55 0.06 -14.94 -12.46
CA THR A 55 0.35 -14.06 -11.32
C THR A 55 -0.34 -14.59 -10.07
N PRO A 56 0.35 -14.74 -8.92
CA PRO A 56 -0.29 -15.17 -7.68
C PRO A 56 -1.51 -14.31 -7.34
N LEU A 57 -2.64 -14.96 -7.03
CA LEU A 57 -3.94 -14.31 -6.76
C LEU A 57 -4.47 -13.42 -7.90
N GLY A 58 -3.87 -13.50 -9.09
CA GLY A 58 -4.23 -12.70 -10.26
C GLY A 58 -3.99 -11.20 -10.12
N VAL A 59 -3.09 -10.77 -9.22
CA VAL A 59 -2.78 -9.34 -8.98
C VAL A 59 -1.29 -9.08 -8.79
N ALA A 60 -0.82 -7.90 -9.21
CA ALA A 60 0.57 -7.49 -9.04
C ALA A 60 0.90 -7.00 -7.62
N SER A 61 -0.12 -6.58 -6.86
CA SER A 61 0.02 -6.08 -5.49
C SER A 61 -1.05 -6.68 -4.59
N SER A 62 -0.68 -7.08 -3.37
CA SER A 62 -1.65 -7.60 -2.39
C SER A 62 -2.75 -6.60 -2.04
N PHE A 63 -2.50 -5.29 -2.20
CA PHE A 63 -3.50 -4.24 -2.00
C PHE A 63 -4.60 -4.23 -3.07
N GLN A 64 -4.38 -4.90 -4.20
CA GLN A 64 -5.38 -5.04 -5.26
C GLN A 64 -6.27 -6.27 -5.05
N HIS A 65 -5.89 -7.21 -4.18
CA HIS A 65 -6.64 -8.45 -3.98
C HIS A 65 -7.76 -8.29 -2.95
N TRP A 66 -8.91 -8.89 -3.26
CA TRP A 66 -10.03 -9.08 -2.34
C TRP A 66 -10.98 -10.14 -2.90
N ASP A 67 -11.77 -10.74 -2.01
CA ASP A 67 -12.74 -11.79 -2.35
C ASP A 67 -14.06 -11.22 -2.88
N PRO A 68 -14.73 -11.88 -3.85
CA PRO A 68 -14.32 -13.15 -4.48
C PRO A 68 -13.23 -12.98 -5.55
N TYR A 69 -13.12 -11.78 -6.11
CA TYR A 69 -12.08 -11.37 -7.06
C TYR A 69 -12.08 -9.84 -7.16
N PRO A 70 -10.96 -9.23 -7.58
CA PRO A 70 -10.89 -7.79 -7.78
C PRO A 70 -11.59 -7.32 -9.05
N ILE A 71 -12.04 -6.05 -9.04
CA ILE A 71 -12.56 -5.39 -10.23
C ILE A 71 -11.40 -5.07 -11.18
N SER A 72 -11.55 -5.44 -12.46
CA SER A 72 -10.55 -5.14 -13.49
C SER A 72 -10.89 -3.84 -14.22
N ILE A 73 -9.97 -2.89 -14.24
CA ILE A 73 -10.17 -1.54 -14.79
C ILE A 73 -9.60 -1.45 -16.22
N VAL A 74 -10.36 -0.93 -17.18
CA VAL A 74 -9.93 -0.77 -18.58
C VAL A 74 -9.53 0.66 -18.95
N SER A 75 -10.10 1.67 -18.27
CA SER A 75 -9.73 3.06 -18.52
C SER A 75 -10.09 3.96 -17.33
N ALA A 76 -9.46 5.12 -17.26
CA ALA A 76 -9.75 6.12 -16.25
C ALA A 76 -9.45 7.54 -16.78
N LYS A 77 -10.24 8.53 -16.35
CA LYS A 77 -10.01 9.96 -16.64
C LYS A 77 -10.61 10.81 -15.52
N GLY A 78 -9.85 11.81 -15.06
CA GLY A 78 -10.23 12.63 -13.91
C GLY A 78 -10.35 11.76 -12.65
N ALA A 79 -11.50 11.83 -11.98
CA ALA A 79 -11.80 10.98 -10.81
C ALA A 79 -12.61 9.72 -11.17
N TRP A 80 -12.78 9.40 -12.45
CA TRP A 80 -13.63 8.30 -12.90
C TRP A 80 -12.83 7.16 -13.50
N MET A 81 -13.25 5.93 -13.20
CA MET A 81 -12.75 4.69 -13.78
C MET A 81 -13.87 3.96 -14.50
N LYS A 82 -13.51 3.23 -15.55
CA LYS A 82 -14.37 2.28 -16.24
C LYS A 82 -13.78 0.88 -16.12
N ASP A 83 -14.60 -0.08 -15.68
CA ASP A 83 -14.18 -1.47 -15.58
C ASP A 83 -14.45 -2.28 -16.86
N VAL A 84 -13.97 -3.52 -16.88
CA VAL A 84 -14.19 -4.49 -17.97
C VAL A 84 -15.67 -4.83 -18.19
N ASP A 85 -16.50 -4.65 -17.16
CA ASP A 85 -17.93 -4.87 -17.18
C ASP A 85 -18.72 -3.64 -17.69
N GLY A 86 -18.02 -2.54 -18.04
CA GLY A 86 -18.59 -1.32 -18.60
C GLY A 86 -19.14 -0.33 -17.57
N ARG A 87 -18.91 -0.55 -16.28
CA ARG A 87 -19.38 0.31 -15.17
C ARG A 87 -18.47 1.52 -15.00
N ASP A 88 -19.07 2.71 -14.99
CA ASP A 88 -18.41 3.93 -14.58
C ASP A 88 -18.46 4.06 -13.04
N MET A 89 -17.29 4.26 -12.43
CA MET A 89 -17.11 4.30 -10.99
C MET A 89 -16.31 5.54 -10.59
N LEU A 90 -16.72 6.19 -9.51
CA LEU A 90 -15.94 7.26 -8.89
C LEU A 90 -14.78 6.63 -8.10
N ASP A 91 -13.55 6.95 -8.49
CA ASP A 91 -12.34 6.51 -7.81
C ASP A 91 -12.12 7.37 -6.57
N LEU A 92 -12.46 6.84 -5.40
CA LEU A 92 -12.14 7.45 -4.11
C LEU A 92 -10.81 6.95 -3.54
N SER A 93 -10.19 5.94 -4.17
CA SER A 93 -8.90 5.42 -3.75
C SER A 93 -7.76 6.32 -4.23
N MET A 94 -7.89 6.89 -5.43
CA MET A 94 -6.94 7.79 -6.07
C MET A 94 -5.48 7.31 -5.95
N GLY A 95 -5.29 6.01 -6.17
CA GLY A 95 -3.98 5.36 -6.06
C GLY A 95 -3.33 5.49 -4.67
N PHE A 96 -4.13 5.45 -3.60
CA PHE A 96 -3.69 5.65 -2.21
C PHE A 96 -2.92 6.97 -2.01
N GLY A 97 -3.36 8.02 -2.71
CA GLY A 97 -2.77 9.36 -2.67
C GLY A 97 -1.72 9.64 -3.75
N ALA A 98 -1.29 8.63 -4.52
CA ALA A 98 -0.35 8.83 -5.61
C ALA A 98 -0.96 9.60 -6.79
N LEU A 99 -2.27 9.47 -7.02
CA LEU A 99 -2.99 10.13 -8.11
C LEU A 99 -3.76 11.35 -7.61
N LEU A 100 -3.11 12.21 -6.82
CA LEU A 100 -3.76 13.38 -6.20
C LEU A 100 -4.49 14.28 -7.19
N VAL A 101 -3.96 14.43 -8.42
CA VAL A 101 -4.51 15.32 -9.47
C VAL A 101 -5.42 14.61 -10.48
N GLY A 102 -5.78 13.34 -10.22
CA GLY A 102 -6.63 12.55 -11.09
C GLY A 102 -5.91 11.83 -12.23
N HIS A 103 -6.64 10.91 -12.85
CA HIS A 103 -6.21 10.15 -14.02
C HIS A 103 -6.14 11.06 -15.25
N LEU A 104 -5.09 10.93 -16.05
CA LEU A 104 -4.90 11.68 -17.31
C LEU A 104 -5.07 13.20 -17.15
N ASN A 105 -4.50 13.77 -16.08
CA ASN A 105 -4.41 15.22 -15.91
C ASN A 105 -3.70 15.85 -17.12
N GLU A 106 -4.30 16.85 -17.75
CA GLU A 106 -3.83 17.40 -19.03
C GLU A 106 -2.42 17.98 -18.94
N GLU A 107 -2.08 18.66 -17.85
CA GLU A 107 -0.75 19.23 -17.63
C GLU A 107 0.31 18.13 -17.52
N VAL A 108 0.04 17.10 -16.73
CA VAL A 108 0.94 15.94 -16.57
C VAL A 108 1.11 15.18 -17.89
N ILE A 109 0.03 14.96 -18.64
CA ILE A 109 0.06 14.23 -19.91
C ILE A 109 0.82 15.02 -20.98
N ASN A 110 0.64 16.34 -21.05
CA ASN A 110 1.35 17.18 -22.01
C ASN A 110 2.86 17.16 -21.73
N GLU A 111 3.27 17.27 -20.46
CA GLU A 111 4.69 17.20 -20.08
C GLU A 111 5.30 15.81 -20.35
N ALA A 112 4.55 14.74 -20.05
CA ALA A 112 4.98 13.38 -20.34
C ALA A 112 5.18 13.17 -21.85
N LYS A 113 4.27 13.68 -22.69
CA LYS A 113 4.41 13.61 -24.16
C LYS A 113 5.61 14.41 -24.66
N ALA A 114 5.82 15.62 -24.15
CA ALA A 114 6.99 16.43 -24.51
C ALA A 114 8.30 15.70 -24.15
N THR A 115 8.33 15.02 -22.99
CA THR A 115 9.49 14.23 -22.55
C THR A 115 9.80 13.07 -23.50
N LEU A 116 8.78 12.44 -24.10
CA LEU A 116 8.97 11.33 -25.06
C LEU A 116 9.69 11.76 -26.34
N GLU A 117 9.59 13.03 -26.74
CA GLU A 117 10.31 13.59 -27.90
C GLU A 117 11.80 13.87 -27.61
N VAL A 118 12.20 13.88 -26.33
CA VAL A 118 13.58 14.14 -25.90
C VAL A 118 14.30 12.85 -25.51
N GLY A 119 13.65 12.00 -24.72
CA GLY A 119 14.20 10.76 -24.18
C GLY A 119 13.89 10.57 -22.70
N THR A 120 13.82 9.31 -22.26
CA THR A 120 13.33 8.95 -20.92
C THR A 120 14.41 8.44 -19.96
N LEU A 121 15.52 7.92 -20.48
CA LEU A 121 16.62 7.38 -19.67
C LEU A 121 17.96 7.75 -20.31
N PHE A 122 18.71 8.63 -19.66
CA PHE A 122 19.99 9.12 -20.17
C PHE A 122 21.22 8.43 -19.55
N ALA A 123 21.05 7.69 -18.44
CA ALA A 123 22.14 7.13 -17.64
C ALA A 123 23.23 8.15 -17.20
N THR A 124 22.94 9.45 -17.34
CA THR A 124 23.81 10.59 -17.04
C THR A 124 22.92 11.74 -16.51
N PRO A 125 23.46 12.71 -15.75
CA PRO A 125 22.65 13.80 -15.19
C PRO A 125 21.89 14.59 -16.25
N SER A 126 20.66 14.99 -15.90
CA SER A 126 19.81 15.86 -16.72
C SER A 126 19.43 17.11 -15.93
N PRO A 127 19.39 18.31 -16.55
CA PRO A 127 18.94 19.54 -15.89
C PRO A 127 17.56 19.43 -15.23
N ILE A 128 16.63 18.65 -15.80
CA ILE A 128 15.28 18.46 -15.25
C ILE A 128 15.31 17.86 -13.83
N THR A 129 16.32 17.02 -13.54
CA THR A 129 16.50 16.44 -12.21
C THR A 129 16.90 17.50 -11.18
N ARG A 130 17.76 18.47 -11.57
CA ARG A 130 18.10 19.62 -10.71
C ARG A 130 16.85 20.46 -10.45
N ASP A 131 16.09 20.77 -11.49
CA ASP A 131 14.90 21.64 -11.38
C ASP A 131 13.87 21.03 -10.41
N GLY A 132 13.62 19.73 -10.55
CA GLY A 132 12.77 19.00 -9.60
C GLY A 132 13.30 19.03 -8.16
N ALA A 133 14.62 18.88 -7.98
CA ALA A 133 15.23 18.91 -6.66
C ALA A 133 15.08 20.30 -5.99
N GLU A 134 15.30 21.38 -6.73
CA GLU A 134 15.16 22.76 -6.23
C GLU A 134 13.72 23.06 -5.79
N ILE A 135 12.71 22.59 -6.55
CA ILE A 135 11.30 22.73 -6.18
C ILE A 135 10.99 22.03 -4.86
N ILE A 136 11.48 20.79 -4.69
CA ILE A 136 11.24 19.99 -3.48
C ILE A 136 11.95 20.63 -2.27
N CYS A 137 13.23 20.97 -2.42
CA CYS A 137 14.02 21.61 -1.35
C CYS A 137 13.36 22.91 -0.89
N ARG A 138 12.93 23.76 -1.83
CA ARG A 138 12.21 25.01 -1.51
C ARG A 138 10.89 24.76 -0.81
N ARG A 139 10.09 23.79 -1.28
CA ARG A 139 8.75 23.52 -0.74
C ARG A 139 8.77 22.99 0.68
N PHE A 140 9.76 22.15 1.01
CA PHE A 140 9.84 21.47 2.30
C PHE A 140 10.95 22.00 3.22
N GLY A 141 11.72 23.00 2.80
CA GLY A 141 12.83 23.56 3.58
C GLY A 141 13.96 22.56 3.80
N LEU A 142 14.30 21.77 2.78
CA LEU A 142 15.37 20.77 2.83
C LEU A 142 16.65 21.33 2.20
N ASP A 143 17.82 20.98 2.75
CA ASP A 143 19.10 21.37 2.18
C ASP A 143 19.40 20.61 0.87
N MET A 144 19.13 19.31 0.84
CA MET A 144 19.38 18.43 -0.29
C MET A 144 18.33 17.32 -0.37
N VAL A 145 18.11 16.79 -1.57
CA VAL A 145 17.24 15.64 -1.82
C VAL A 145 17.90 14.66 -2.79
N ARG A 146 17.56 13.38 -2.66
CA ARG A 146 17.90 12.33 -3.62
C ARG A 146 16.62 11.57 -4.00
N PHE A 147 16.39 11.41 -5.30
CA PHE A 147 15.23 10.69 -5.83
C PHE A 147 15.37 9.17 -5.66
N ALA A 148 14.22 8.51 -5.52
CA ALA A 148 14.05 7.06 -5.51
C ALA A 148 12.81 6.72 -6.36
N ASN A 149 12.66 5.46 -6.76
CA ASN A 149 11.54 5.03 -7.60
C ASN A 149 10.29 4.69 -6.79
N SER A 150 10.42 4.56 -5.46
CA SER A 150 9.28 4.27 -4.57
C SER A 150 9.52 4.80 -3.15
N GLY A 151 8.43 4.95 -2.38
CA GLY A 151 8.50 5.26 -0.95
C GLY A 151 9.20 4.17 -0.13
N THR A 152 9.14 2.92 -0.57
CA THR A 152 9.88 1.80 0.02
C THR A 152 11.39 2.02 -0.09
N GLU A 153 11.89 2.36 -1.30
CA GLU A 153 13.30 2.67 -1.52
C GLU A 153 13.75 3.92 -0.76
N ALA A 154 12.92 4.97 -0.77
CA ALA A 154 13.19 6.20 -0.03
C ALA A 154 13.38 5.92 1.47
N THR A 155 12.48 5.13 2.08
CA THR A 155 12.59 4.71 3.48
C THR A 155 13.84 3.87 3.72
N MET A 156 14.12 2.91 2.83
CA MET A 156 15.31 2.08 2.91
C MET A 156 16.59 2.91 2.88
N TYR A 157 16.70 3.89 1.99
CA TYR A 157 17.86 4.79 1.90
C TYR A 157 17.95 5.69 3.13
N ALA A 158 16.85 6.25 3.62
CA ALA A 158 16.84 7.08 4.81
C ALA A 158 17.40 6.33 6.04
N ILE A 159 16.94 5.08 6.26
CA ILE A 159 17.46 4.24 7.36
C ILE A 159 18.95 3.94 7.18
N ARG A 160 19.38 3.55 5.97
CA ARG A 160 20.79 3.26 5.69
C ARG A 160 21.68 4.48 5.94
N THR A 161 21.26 5.65 5.50
CA THR A 161 21.98 6.92 5.73
C THR A 161 22.05 7.26 7.22
N ALA A 162 20.94 7.13 7.95
CA ALA A 162 20.91 7.39 9.39
C ALA A 162 21.84 6.46 10.17
N ARG A 163 21.88 5.17 9.81
CA ARG A 163 22.81 4.19 10.41
C ARG A 163 24.26 4.54 10.08
N ALA A 164 24.57 4.87 8.84
CA ALA A 164 25.93 5.25 8.43
C ALA A 164 26.41 6.52 9.14
N ALA A 165 25.55 7.52 9.30
CA ALA A 165 25.90 8.77 9.96
C ALA A 165 26.04 8.64 11.49
N THR A 166 25.29 7.74 12.13
CA THR A 166 25.24 7.65 13.61
C THR A 166 25.94 6.43 14.21
N GLY A 167 26.22 5.39 13.40
CA GLY A 167 26.70 4.09 13.87
C GLY A 167 25.67 3.26 14.65
N LYS A 168 24.42 3.72 14.77
CA LYS A 168 23.37 3.06 15.56
C LYS A 168 22.61 2.04 14.71
N LEU A 169 22.32 0.87 15.25
CA LEU A 169 21.55 -0.18 14.54
C LEU A 169 20.05 -0.12 14.79
N GLY A 170 19.65 0.31 16.00
CA GLY A 170 18.26 0.38 16.43
C GLY A 170 17.45 1.37 15.60
N VAL A 171 16.22 0.98 15.25
CA VAL A 171 15.22 1.83 14.59
C VAL A 171 13.94 1.73 15.39
N VAL A 172 13.41 2.87 15.83
CA VAL A 172 12.11 2.93 16.51
C VAL A 172 11.02 3.00 15.45
N LYS A 173 10.04 2.10 15.55
CA LYS A 173 8.83 2.07 14.70
C LYS A 173 7.60 2.11 15.61
N ILE A 174 6.60 2.87 15.21
CA ILE A 174 5.30 2.89 15.86
C ILE A 174 4.41 1.76 15.30
N GLU A 175 3.70 1.08 16.19
CA GLU A 175 2.73 0.05 15.81
C GLU A 175 1.67 0.62 14.85
N GLY A 176 1.29 -0.17 13.83
CA GLY A 176 0.38 0.28 12.76
C GLY A 176 1.00 1.17 11.69
N GLY A 177 2.25 1.64 11.85
CA GLY A 177 2.95 2.43 10.84
C GLY A 177 3.26 1.64 9.57
N TYR A 178 2.96 2.23 8.40
CA TYR A 178 3.30 1.70 7.08
C TYR A 178 4.39 2.55 6.41
N HIS A 179 5.51 1.92 6.06
CA HIS A 179 6.66 2.59 5.41
C HIS A 179 7.18 1.77 4.21
N GLY A 180 6.26 1.14 3.49
CA GLY A 180 6.57 0.29 2.34
C GLY A 180 6.90 -1.17 2.68
N SER A 181 6.97 -2.00 1.65
CA SER A 181 7.01 -3.47 1.76
C SER A 181 8.34 -4.03 2.28
N SER A 182 9.44 -3.31 2.10
CA SER A 182 10.78 -3.76 2.52
C SER A 182 11.08 -3.52 4.00
N MET A 183 10.15 -2.95 4.76
CA MET A 183 10.28 -2.84 6.22
C MET A 183 9.76 -4.12 6.91
N ARG A 184 10.18 -5.28 6.39
CA ARG A 184 10.21 -6.54 7.14
C ARG A 184 11.57 -6.63 7.83
N PRO A 185 11.65 -6.98 9.11
CA PRO A 185 12.91 -7.03 9.83
C PRO A 185 13.70 -8.23 9.32
N THR A 186 14.56 -8.05 8.33
CA THR A 186 15.59 -9.06 7.98
C THR A 186 16.71 -9.11 9.03
N ILE A 187 16.46 -8.61 10.25
CA ILE A 187 17.08 -9.05 11.50
C ILE A 187 15.93 -9.53 12.40
N CYS A 188 15.44 -10.74 12.13
CA CYS A 188 14.71 -11.57 13.09
C CYS A 188 15.16 -13.04 13.01
N TRP A 189 16.26 -13.34 12.30
CA TRP A 189 16.95 -14.61 12.36
C TRP A 189 18.45 -14.37 12.52
N ALA A 190 18.83 -14.10 13.77
CA ALA A 190 20.10 -14.55 14.30
C ALA A 190 19.77 -15.16 15.67
N ILE A 191 19.67 -16.49 15.70
CA ILE A 191 19.75 -17.26 16.93
C ILE A 191 21.15 -16.97 17.50
N LEU A 192 21.20 -16.06 18.47
CA LEU A 192 22.28 -15.93 19.43
C LEU A 192 21.59 -15.86 20.78
N THR A 193 21.58 -17.01 21.45
CA THR A 193 21.23 -17.17 22.85
C THR A 193 22.03 -16.18 23.70
N MET A 194 21.37 -15.27 24.42
CA MET A 194 21.78 -14.72 25.73
C MET A 194 20.64 -13.88 26.35
N PRO A 195 20.62 -13.76 27.70
CA PRO A 195 19.39 -13.82 28.47
C PRO A 195 18.72 -12.47 28.74
N SER A 196 17.40 -12.55 28.92
CA SER A 196 16.48 -11.65 29.64
C SER A 196 16.90 -10.17 29.76
N CYS A 197 16.31 -9.32 28.93
CA CYS A 197 15.58 -8.12 29.36
C CYS A 197 15.37 -7.22 28.13
N CYS A 198 14.45 -7.59 27.26
CA CYS A 198 13.78 -6.68 26.34
C CYS A 198 12.47 -7.36 25.98
N VAL A 199 11.35 -6.70 26.27
CA VAL A 199 10.01 -7.20 25.98
C VAL A 199 9.89 -7.37 24.47
N VAL A 200 10.13 -8.59 24.02
CA VAL A 200 9.70 -9.09 22.71
C VAL A 200 8.20 -9.28 22.85
N THR A 201 7.41 -8.38 22.27
CA THR A 201 5.99 -8.68 22.08
C THR A 201 5.94 -9.88 21.15
N THR A 202 5.53 -11.01 21.73
CA THR A 202 5.25 -12.27 21.06
C THR A 202 4.30 -12.03 19.89
N GLU A 203 4.60 -12.71 18.79
CA GLU A 203 3.78 -12.76 17.58
C GLU A 203 2.28 -12.84 17.91
N ARG A 204 1.51 -11.88 17.40
CA ARG A 204 0.09 -12.04 17.16
C ARG A 204 -0.21 -11.66 15.72
N PRO A 205 -0.54 -12.64 14.86
CA PRO A 205 -0.88 -12.39 13.47
C PRO A 205 -2.31 -11.84 13.43
N ASN A 206 -2.44 -10.51 13.53
CA ASN A 206 -3.69 -9.83 13.20
C ASN A 206 -3.41 -8.57 12.38
N SER A 207 -3.05 -8.81 11.12
CA SER A 207 -3.42 -7.96 10.00
C SER A 207 -3.84 -8.92 8.89
N GLY A 208 -5.14 -9.01 8.64
CA GLY A 208 -5.70 -9.88 7.62
C GLY A 208 -5.17 -9.53 6.24
N THR A 209 -4.14 -10.26 5.82
CA THR A 209 -3.91 -10.71 4.45
C THR A 209 -3.28 -12.09 4.59
N SER A 210 -4.10 -13.13 4.48
CA SER A 210 -3.61 -14.50 4.34
C SER A 210 -2.83 -14.60 3.03
N ILE A 211 -1.51 -14.44 3.10
CA ILE A 211 -0.63 -14.95 2.05
C ILE A 211 -0.54 -16.45 2.28
N ALA A 212 -1.10 -17.22 1.34
CA ALA A 212 -1.05 -18.67 1.33
C ALA A 212 0.39 -19.15 1.54
N ALA A 213 0.59 -19.96 2.58
CA ALA A 213 1.80 -20.75 2.73
C ALA A 213 1.81 -21.83 1.63
N TRP A 214 2.85 -21.87 0.81
CA TRP A 214 3.07 -22.95 -0.13
C TRP A 214 3.48 -24.21 0.63
N PRO A 215 2.84 -25.38 0.41
CA PRO A 215 3.34 -26.62 0.98
C PRO A 215 4.62 -27.03 0.25
N THR A 216 5.73 -27.09 0.98
CA THR A 216 6.95 -27.79 0.53
C THR A 216 6.74 -29.28 0.78
N SER A 217 6.46 -30.04 -0.28
CA SER A 217 6.56 -31.50 -0.25
C SER A 217 8.04 -31.89 -0.23
N THR A 218 8.46 -32.55 0.85
CA THR A 218 9.59 -33.49 0.85
C THR A 218 9.24 -34.75 0.09
#